data_AF-A0AAD9M1A9-F1
#
_entry.id   AF-A0AAD9M1A9-F1
#
_cell.length_a   1.000
_cell.length_b   1.000
_cell.length_c   1.000
_cell.angle_alpha   90.00
_cell.angle_beta   90.00
_cell.angle_gamma   90.00
#
_symmetry.space_group_name_H-M   'P 1'
#
loop_
_entity.id
_entity.type
_entity.pdbx_description
1 polymer ?
#
loop_
_entity_poly.entity_id
_entity_poly.type
_entity_poly.pdbx_seq_one_letter_code
_entity_poly.pdbx_strand_id
1 'polypeptide(L)'
;MRVLSFQPLRLPLAAPLGLVIVLLLQVSPTVGCAGGCIASTSQDPITAPPLAAVEGDGGISLATRAYWMRQANLALPNPCPFAAFGSVVVNHTASAGLGEMVAIDNCSAIFVDPEGPFRMTPAEALAAFADLTLYTNAESCPMCASAIRWAGFKEYVYGTSIDTLVEKGWGQINVNSSYIFAQSTGLPRQTGLVGPVLTNETDVFFSWQYVPDAPCPQGCSRDRDQGSCRPA
;
A
#
# COMPACT_ATOMS: atom_id res chain seq x y z
N MET A 1 -39.70 5.96 1.00
CA MET A 1 -38.65 4.94 1.21
C MET A 1 -39.21 3.59 0.80
N ARG A 2 -38.74 3.03 -0.32
CA ARG A 2 -39.12 1.68 -0.77
C ARG A 2 -37.96 0.75 -0.45
N VAL A 3 -38.20 -0.18 0.47
CA VAL A 3 -37.31 -1.29 0.79
C VAL A 3 -37.55 -2.36 -0.27
N LEU A 4 -36.54 -2.66 -1.09
CA LEU A 4 -36.57 -3.79 -2.03
C LEU A 4 -36.00 -5.01 -1.32
N SER A 5 -36.90 -5.90 -0.90
CA SER A 5 -36.62 -7.22 -0.35
C SER A 5 -36.39 -8.21 -1.50
N PHE A 6 -35.20 -8.80 -1.60
CA PHE A 6 -34.92 -9.91 -2.52
C PHE A 6 -35.05 -11.24 -1.77
N GLN A 7 -36.02 -12.06 -2.17
CA GLN A 7 -36.14 -13.45 -1.74
C GLN A 7 -35.23 -14.37 -2.58
N PRO A 8 -34.70 -15.46 -2.01
CA PRO A 8 -33.83 -16.38 -2.73
C PRO A 8 -34.64 -17.37 -3.57
N LEU A 9 -34.30 -17.47 -4.85
CA LEU A 9 -34.84 -18.49 -5.74
C LEU A 9 -34.10 -19.82 -5.47
N ARG A 10 -34.78 -20.77 -4.82
CA ARG A 10 -34.38 -22.19 -4.81
C ARG A 10 -35.10 -22.92 -5.93
N LEU A 11 -34.39 -23.72 -6.73
CA LEU A 11 -34.90 -24.95 -7.38
C LEU A 11 -33.71 -25.72 -8.04
N PRO A 12 -33.84 -27.01 -8.40
CA PRO A 12 -33.67 -28.16 -7.52
C PRO A 12 -32.48 -29.08 -7.91
N LEU A 13 -32.21 -30.03 -7.02
CA LEU A 13 -31.18 -31.05 -7.02
C LEU A 13 -31.45 -32.19 -8.04
N ALA A 14 -30.48 -32.55 -8.88
CA ALA A 14 -30.27 -33.89 -9.43
C ALA A 14 -28.84 -34.05 -10.00
N ALA A 15 -28.11 -35.07 -9.52
CA ALA A 15 -26.75 -35.48 -9.91
C ALA A 15 -26.76 -36.46 -11.12
N PRO A 16 -25.70 -37.23 -11.48
CA PRO A 16 -24.24 -37.14 -11.28
C PRO A 16 -23.41 -37.38 -12.59
N LEU A 17 -22.07 -37.47 -12.46
CA LEU A 17 -21.05 -38.14 -13.33
C LEU A 17 -20.12 -37.27 -14.20
N GLY A 18 -18.82 -37.61 -14.14
CA GLY A 18 -17.76 -37.30 -15.12
C GLY A 18 -16.87 -36.13 -14.70
N LEU A 19 -15.71 -36.35 -14.06
CA LEU A 19 -14.43 -36.64 -14.72
C LEU A 19 -14.21 -35.72 -15.94
N VAL A 20 -13.22 -34.80 -15.89
CA VAL A 20 -12.27 -34.50 -16.98
C VAL A 20 -11.41 -33.25 -16.66
N ILE A 21 -10.12 -33.54 -16.47
CA ILE A 21 -8.94 -32.90 -17.06
C ILE A 21 -8.53 -31.50 -16.58
N VAL A 22 -7.50 -31.53 -15.74
CA VAL A 22 -6.43 -30.54 -15.59
C VAL A 22 -5.80 -30.27 -16.97
N LEU A 23 -5.88 -29.04 -17.46
CA LEU A 23 -5.11 -28.57 -18.61
C LEU A 23 -4.05 -27.57 -18.14
N LEU A 24 -2.85 -28.08 -17.89
CA LEU A 24 -1.61 -27.31 -17.81
C LEU A 24 -1.24 -26.85 -19.22
N LEU A 25 -1.24 -25.54 -19.47
CA LEU A 25 -0.58 -24.95 -20.64
C LEU A 25 0.78 -24.40 -20.19
N GLN A 26 1.81 -25.21 -20.43
CA GLN A 26 3.17 -24.73 -20.54
C GLN A 26 3.35 -24.07 -21.91
N VAL A 27 3.92 -22.87 -21.93
CA VAL A 27 4.50 -22.28 -23.14
C VAL A 27 5.95 -21.96 -22.83
N SER A 28 6.84 -22.78 -23.38
CA SER A 28 8.28 -22.50 -23.51
C SER A 28 8.52 -21.54 -24.67
N PRO A 29 9.55 -20.70 -24.58
CA PRO A 29 10.34 -20.41 -25.76
C PRO A 29 11.83 -20.65 -25.48
N THR A 30 12.39 -21.66 -26.15
CA THR A 30 13.83 -21.81 -26.34
C THR A 30 14.20 -21.23 -27.71
N VAL A 31 14.88 -20.09 -27.73
CA VAL A 31 15.67 -19.64 -28.89
C VAL A 31 17.03 -19.11 -28.42
N GLY A 32 18.04 -19.90 -28.77
CA GLY A 32 19.47 -19.65 -28.96
C GLY A 32 20.13 -18.36 -28.47
N CYS A 33 21.07 -18.52 -27.54
CA CYS A 33 22.23 -17.65 -27.36
C CYS A 33 23.30 -17.98 -28.42
N ALA A 34 23.68 -16.99 -29.23
CA ALA A 34 24.93 -16.99 -29.99
C ALA A 34 25.36 -15.54 -30.26
N GLY A 35 26.43 -15.08 -29.60
CA GLY A 35 27.05 -13.78 -29.83
C GLY A 35 27.32 -13.03 -28.53
N GLY A 36 28.59 -12.72 -28.26
CA GLY A 36 29.10 -12.37 -26.93
C GLY A 36 28.60 -11.04 -26.36
N CYS A 37 28.28 -11.07 -25.07
CA CYS A 37 28.02 -9.88 -24.27
C CYS A 37 29.33 -9.42 -23.64
N ILE A 38 29.81 -8.24 -24.06
CA ILE A 38 30.85 -7.49 -23.37
C ILE A 38 30.25 -7.02 -22.05
N ALA A 39 30.90 -7.36 -20.93
CA ALA A 39 30.56 -6.84 -19.61
C ALA A 39 30.83 -5.33 -19.58
N SER A 40 29.76 -4.53 -19.54
CA SER A 40 29.88 -3.11 -19.18
C SER A 40 29.46 -2.95 -17.73
N THR A 41 30.46 -2.92 -16.85
CA THR A 41 30.33 -2.50 -15.46
C THR A 41 30.18 -0.98 -15.43
N SER A 42 29.02 -0.49 -15.02
CA SER A 42 28.92 0.80 -14.32
C SER A 42 27.71 0.77 -13.39
N GLN A 43 27.97 0.28 -12.18
CA GLN A 43 27.29 0.73 -10.99
C GLN A 43 27.90 2.07 -10.62
N ASP A 44 27.10 3.11 -10.50
CA ASP A 44 27.36 4.19 -9.55
C ASP A 44 26.06 4.43 -8.77
N PRO A 45 25.86 3.74 -7.63
CA PRO A 45 24.79 4.10 -6.71
C PRO A 45 25.14 5.44 -6.06
N ILE A 46 24.26 6.42 -6.21
CA ILE A 46 24.32 7.70 -5.51
C ILE A 46 24.46 7.40 -4.01
N THR A 47 25.61 7.79 -3.46
CA THR A 47 25.94 7.61 -2.05
C THR A 47 24.98 8.45 -1.21
N ALA A 48 24.03 7.80 -0.53
CA ALA A 48 23.25 8.45 0.51
C ALA A 48 24.18 8.89 1.65
N PRO A 49 24.08 10.12 2.17
CA PRO A 49 24.86 10.55 3.32
C PRO A 49 24.60 9.66 4.54
N PRO A 50 25.59 9.45 5.42
CA PRO A 50 25.43 8.60 6.59
C PRO A 50 24.53 9.31 7.60
N LEU A 51 23.25 8.93 7.63
CA LEU A 51 22.35 9.34 8.70
C LEU A 51 22.67 8.52 9.94
N ALA A 52 23.35 9.17 10.87
CA ALA A 52 23.57 8.72 12.23
C ALA A 52 22.27 8.18 12.84
N ALA A 53 22.38 7.11 13.61
CA ALA A 53 21.28 6.45 14.29
C ALA A 53 20.54 7.44 15.20
N VAL A 54 19.39 7.93 14.73
CA VAL A 54 18.36 8.51 15.59
C VAL A 54 17.53 7.32 16.05
N GLU A 55 17.74 6.91 17.31
CA GLU A 55 16.89 5.95 17.99
C GLU A 55 15.48 6.54 18.12
N GLY A 56 14.55 6.03 17.31
CA GLY A 56 13.15 6.43 17.34
C GLY A 56 12.31 5.34 18.00
N ASP A 57 11.69 5.71 19.13
CA ASP A 57 10.46 5.18 19.76
C ASP A 57 10.04 3.74 19.40
N GLY A 58 9.98 2.86 20.41
CA GLY A 58 9.55 1.46 20.28
C GLY A 58 10.60 0.44 19.83
N GLY A 59 11.88 0.84 19.69
CA GLY A 59 13.00 -0.05 19.37
C GLY A 59 13.16 -0.40 17.88
N ILE A 60 12.38 0.22 17.00
CA ILE A 60 12.48 0.02 15.54
C ILE A 60 13.47 1.05 14.98
N SER A 61 14.51 0.60 14.27
CA SER A 61 15.51 1.52 13.70
C SER A 61 14.92 2.39 12.59
N LEU A 62 15.46 3.60 12.39
CA LEU A 62 15.10 4.46 11.26
C LEU A 62 15.32 3.74 9.91
N ALA A 63 16.37 2.92 9.81
CA ALA A 63 16.64 2.12 8.62
C ALA A 63 15.52 1.10 8.34
N THR A 64 14.98 0.46 9.38
CA THR A 64 13.84 -0.45 9.27
C THR A 64 12.58 0.29 8.82
N ARG A 65 12.31 1.48 9.39
CA ARG A 65 11.18 2.32 8.96
C ARG A 65 11.32 2.74 7.49
N ALA A 66 12.53 3.11 7.08
CA ALA A 66 12.82 3.49 5.71
C ALA A 66 12.65 2.33 4.72
N TYR A 67 13.05 1.13 5.12
CA TYR A 67 12.81 -0.06 4.31
C TYR A 67 11.31 -0.27 4.03
N TRP A 68 10.46 -0.25 5.06
CA TRP A 68 9.02 -0.47 4.88
C TRP A 68 8.30 0.68 4.17
N MET A 69 8.72 1.92 4.40
CA MET A 69 8.20 3.06 3.64
C MET A 69 8.52 2.93 2.14
N ARG A 70 9.72 2.45 1.80
CA ARG A 70 10.07 2.15 0.40
C ARG A 70 9.26 0.97 -0.15
N GLN A 71 8.90 -0.02 0.66
CA GLN A 71 7.96 -1.06 0.21
C GLN A 71 6.56 -0.48 -0.07
N ALA A 72 6.09 0.49 0.72
CA ALA A 72 4.84 1.20 0.44
C ALA A 72 4.92 1.97 -0.89
N ASN A 73 6.06 2.61 -1.21
CA ASN A 73 6.29 3.25 -2.52
C ASN A 73 6.25 2.25 -3.70
N LEU A 74 6.56 0.98 -3.47
CA LEU A 74 6.53 -0.07 -4.49
C LEU A 74 5.16 -0.75 -4.61
N ALA A 75 4.27 -0.57 -3.62
CA ALA A 75 2.93 -1.16 -3.58
C ALA A 75 1.94 -0.39 -4.48
N LEU A 76 2.35 -0.10 -5.72
CA LEU A 76 1.57 0.58 -6.74
C LEU A 76 1.03 -0.41 -7.78
N PRO A 77 -0.10 -0.13 -8.44
CA PRO A 77 -0.76 -1.10 -9.31
C PRO A 77 -0.08 -1.22 -10.68
N ASN A 78 0.70 -0.21 -11.06
CA ASN A 78 1.52 -0.16 -12.27
C ASN A 78 2.63 0.90 -12.07
N PRO A 79 3.58 1.06 -12.99
CA PRO A 79 4.65 2.07 -12.88
C PRO A 79 4.17 3.52 -12.92
N CYS A 80 2.94 3.76 -13.38
CA CYS A 80 2.40 5.08 -13.72
C CYS A 80 0.97 5.31 -13.22
N PRO A 81 0.65 5.03 -11.94
CA PRO A 81 -0.71 5.20 -11.50
C PRO A 81 -1.06 6.69 -11.53
N PHE A 82 -2.32 6.99 -11.80
CA PHE A 82 -2.82 8.34 -11.62
C PHE A 82 -2.57 8.77 -10.18
N ALA A 83 -3.11 8.01 -9.23
CA ALA A 83 -2.96 8.23 -7.80
C ALA A 83 -1.96 7.22 -7.22
N ALA A 84 -0.81 7.72 -6.79
CA ALA A 84 0.33 6.91 -6.37
C ALA A 84 0.31 6.57 -4.87
N PHE A 85 -0.86 6.24 -4.32
CA PHE A 85 -1.01 5.87 -2.92
C PHE A 85 -0.73 4.38 -2.75
N GLY A 86 0.28 4.05 -1.95
CA GLY A 86 0.71 2.69 -1.67
C GLY A 86 0.87 2.48 -0.17
N SER A 87 0.54 1.28 0.31
CA SER A 87 0.64 0.96 1.73
C SER A 87 1.01 -0.50 1.99
N VAL A 88 1.61 -0.76 3.15
CA VAL A 88 1.97 -2.11 3.60
C VAL A 88 1.60 -2.27 5.07
N VAL A 89 1.18 -3.47 5.45
CA VAL A 89 0.90 -3.85 6.83
C VAL A 89 1.93 -4.88 7.25
N VAL A 90 2.63 -4.62 8.35
CA VAL A 90 3.77 -5.46 8.74
C VAL A 90 3.66 -5.90 10.18
N ASN A 91 3.87 -7.20 10.40
CA ASN A 91 4.23 -7.76 11.70
C ASN A 91 5.75 -7.97 11.79
N HIS A 92 6.54 -7.05 11.22
CA HIS A 92 7.95 -7.29 10.83
C HIS A 92 8.20 -8.59 10.01
N THR A 93 7.13 -9.25 9.57
CA THR A 93 6.98 -10.25 8.52
C THR A 93 5.80 -9.75 7.67
N ALA A 94 5.99 -9.55 6.36
CA ALA A 94 5.28 -8.53 5.58
C ALA A 94 4.01 -8.99 4.85
N SER A 95 3.04 -8.07 4.69
CA SER A 95 2.03 -8.08 3.62
C SER A 95 1.88 -6.69 2.98
N ALA A 96 1.65 -6.62 1.65
CA ALA A 96 1.59 -5.37 0.88
C ALA A 96 0.24 -5.18 0.15
N GLY A 97 -0.23 -3.94 -0.04
CA GLY A 97 -1.53 -3.65 -0.68
C GLY A 97 -1.67 -2.25 -1.30
N LEU A 98 -2.61 -2.12 -2.25
CA LEU A 98 -2.88 -0.87 -2.97
C LEU A 98 -3.78 0.08 -2.14
N GLY A 99 -3.17 1.01 -1.42
CA GLY A 99 -3.91 1.90 -0.49
C GLY A 99 -4.37 1.18 0.78
N GLU A 100 -4.78 1.95 1.79
CA GLU A 100 -4.84 1.44 3.17
C GLU A 100 -5.97 0.45 3.38
N MET A 101 -7.14 0.69 2.78
CA MET A 101 -8.27 -0.23 2.91
C MET A 101 -7.99 -1.59 2.27
N VAL A 102 -7.32 -1.59 1.11
CA VAL A 102 -6.92 -2.83 0.44
C VAL A 102 -5.83 -3.53 1.24
N ALA A 103 -4.88 -2.81 1.84
CA ALA A 103 -3.88 -3.41 2.69
C ALA A 103 -4.50 -4.03 3.97
N ILE A 104 -5.46 -3.36 4.60
CA ILE A 104 -6.22 -3.89 5.75
C ILE A 104 -7.04 -5.12 5.33
N ASP A 105 -7.74 -5.06 4.20
CA ASP A 105 -8.58 -6.14 3.69
C ASP A 105 -7.73 -7.37 3.30
N ASN A 106 -6.64 -7.17 2.56
CA ASN A 106 -5.68 -8.22 2.22
C ASN A 106 -5.07 -8.86 3.47
N CYS A 107 -4.68 -8.06 4.46
CA CYS A 107 -4.15 -8.59 5.73
C CYS A 107 -5.22 -9.39 6.49
N SER A 108 -6.46 -8.90 6.52
CA SER A 108 -7.58 -9.61 7.14
C SER A 108 -7.85 -10.94 6.45
N ALA A 109 -7.85 -10.97 5.11
CA ALA A 109 -8.04 -12.18 4.31
C ALA A 109 -6.96 -13.23 4.58
N ILE A 110 -5.70 -12.82 4.69
CA ILE A 110 -4.58 -13.73 5.05
C ILE A 110 -4.77 -14.34 6.44
N PHE A 111 -5.26 -13.57 7.41
CA PHE A 111 -5.46 -14.07 8.77
C PHE A 111 -6.60 -15.08 8.88
N VAL A 112 -7.69 -14.87 8.14
CA VAL A 112 -8.90 -15.71 8.25
C VAL A 112 -8.97 -16.84 7.22
N ASP A 113 -7.97 -16.97 6.35
CA ASP A 113 -7.91 -18.05 5.35
C ASP A 113 -7.93 -19.42 6.07
N PRO A 114 -8.95 -20.26 5.82
CA PRO A 114 -9.07 -21.57 6.47
C PRO A 114 -7.96 -22.54 6.07
N GLU A 115 -7.39 -22.38 4.86
CA GLU A 115 -6.27 -23.18 4.36
C GLU A 115 -4.92 -22.51 4.66
N GLY A 116 -4.94 -21.23 5.01
CA GLY A 116 -3.78 -20.40 5.33
C GLY A 116 -3.08 -20.80 6.62
N PRO A 117 -1.94 -20.15 6.92
CA PRO A 117 -1.11 -20.49 8.08
C PRO A 117 -1.67 -19.98 9.42
N PHE A 118 -2.55 -18.97 9.42
CA PHE A 118 -3.04 -18.31 10.64
C PHE A 118 -4.39 -18.84 11.12
N ARG A 119 -5.34 -19.07 10.21
CA ARG A 119 -6.67 -19.68 10.47
C ARG A 119 -7.41 -19.03 11.63
N MET A 120 -7.30 -17.70 11.74
CA MET A 120 -7.93 -16.92 12.78
C MET A 120 -9.43 -16.73 12.51
N THR A 121 -10.19 -16.54 13.57
CA THR A 121 -11.53 -15.96 13.46
C THR A 121 -11.43 -14.47 13.08
N PRO A 122 -12.50 -13.86 12.54
CA PRO A 122 -12.51 -12.42 12.26
C PRO A 122 -12.20 -11.54 13.48
N ALA A 123 -12.61 -11.97 14.69
CA ALA A 123 -12.33 -11.25 15.92
C ALA A 123 -10.84 -11.33 16.32
N GLU A 124 -10.23 -12.49 16.15
CA GLU A 124 -8.79 -12.68 16.39
C GLU A 124 -7.94 -11.92 15.36
N ALA A 125 -8.36 -11.93 14.08
CA ALA A 125 -7.70 -11.15 13.03
C ALA A 125 -7.73 -9.64 13.35
N LEU A 126 -8.87 -9.12 13.81
CA LEU A 126 -8.97 -7.72 14.24
C LEU A 126 -8.13 -7.43 15.50
N ALA A 127 -8.02 -8.40 16.41
CA ALA A 127 -7.16 -8.25 17.59
C ALA A 127 -5.67 -8.23 17.21
N ALA A 128 -5.27 -8.99 16.20
CA ALA A 128 -3.88 -9.08 15.74
C ALA A 128 -3.33 -7.74 15.23
N PHE A 129 -4.18 -6.82 14.76
CA PHE A 129 -3.76 -5.49 14.33
C PHE A 129 -3.06 -4.69 15.44
N ALA A 130 -3.35 -4.98 16.71
CA ALA A 130 -2.69 -4.35 17.84
C ALA A 130 -1.16 -4.60 17.90
N ASP A 131 -0.67 -5.58 17.14
CA ASP A 131 0.76 -5.90 17.02
C ASP A 131 1.37 -5.43 15.68
N LEU A 132 0.55 -4.95 14.74
CA LEU A 132 0.97 -4.59 13.39
C LEU A 132 1.24 -3.10 13.24
N THR A 133 2.17 -2.77 12.36
CA THR A 133 2.41 -1.41 11.90
C THR A 133 1.91 -1.24 10.48
N LEU A 134 1.17 -0.16 10.21
CA LEU A 134 0.78 0.24 8.87
C LEU A 134 1.70 1.35 8.37
N TYR A 135 2.33 1.13 7.22
CA TYR A 135 3.12 2.14 6.51
C TYR A 135 2.37 2.58 5.25
N THR A 136 2.27 3.88 5.02
CA THR A 136 1.70 4.45 3.79
C THR A 136 2.59 5.58 3.27
N ASN A 137 2.75 5.68 1.96
CA ASN A 137 3.63 6.69 1.37
C ASN A 137 3.06 8.11 1.40
N ALA A 138 1.78 8.26 1.74
CA ALA A 138 1.14 9.55 1.98
C ALA A 138 0.21 9.45 3.18
N GLU A 139 0.05 10.56 3.88
CA GLU A 139 -0.87 10.71 4.99
C GLU A 139 -2.28 10.33 4.54
N SER A 140 -2.84 9.34 5.23
CA SER A 140 -4.18 8.84 5.01
C SER A 140 -5.21 9.95 5.16
N CYS A 141 -6.13 10.01 4.20
CA CYS A 141 -7.28 10.91 4.28
C CYS A 141 -8.12 10.61 5.54
N PRO A 142 -9.00 11.53 5.98
CA PRO A 142 -9.74 11.38 7.25
C PRO A 142 -10.52 10.07 7.38
N MET A 143 -11.02 9.52 6.25
CA MET A 143 -11.68 8.22 6.22
C MET A 143 -10.71 7.08 6.59
N CYS A 144 -9.57 6.99 5.90
CA CYS A 144 -8.57 5.96 6.15
C CYS A 144 -7.93 6.13 7.53
N ALA A 145 -7.58 7.36 7.93
CA ALA A 145 -7.03 7.64 9.26
C ALA A 145 -7.99 7.19 10.38
N SER A 146 -9.29 7.45 10.22
CA SER A 146 -10.32 7.00 11.18
C SER A 146 -10.42 5.48 11.22
N ALA A 147 -10.38 4.81 10.07
CA ALA A 147 -10.45 3.35 9.99
C ALA A 147 -9.22 2.67 10.63
N ILE A 148 -8.01 3.18 10.36
CA ILE A 148 -6.76 2.73 10.97
C ILE A 148 -6.83 2.88 12.49
N ARG A 149 -7.28 4.06 12.95
CA ARG A 149 -7.43 4.36 14.37
C ARG A 149 -8.45 3.44 15.04
N TRP A 150 -9.56 3.14 14.38
CA TRP A 150 -10.62 2.27 14.86
C TRP A 150 -10.22 0.80 14.89
N ALA A 151 -9.49 0.34 13.88
CA ALA A 151 -8.90 -0.99 13.80
C ALA A 151 -7.92 -1.27 14.95
N GLY A 152 -7.30 -0.20 15.48
CA GLY A 152 -6.44 -0.28 16.66
C GLY A 152 -5.08 -0.88 16.35
N PHE A 153 -4.49 -0.46 15.22
CA PHE A 153 -3.11 -0.78 14.87
C PHE A 153 -2.14 -0.41 15.99
N LYS A 154 -0.99 -1.09 16.08
CA LYS A 154 0.10 -0.70 16.99
C LYS A 154 0.61 0.69 16.65
N GLU A 155 0.96 0.88 15.39
CA GLU A 155 1.57 2.09 14.87
C GLU A 155 1.07 2.35 13.44
N TYR A 156 0.89 3.62 13.12
CA TYR A 156 0.53 4.15 11.82
C TYR A 156 1.60 5.14 11.39
N VAL A 157 2.32 4.80 10.33
CA VAL A 157 3.48 5.53 9.81
C VAL A 157 3.17 6.08 8.42
N TYR A 158 3.33 7.38 8.22
CA TYR A 158 3.03 8.02 6.93
C TYR A 158 4.18 8.89 6.38
N GLY A 159 4.22 9.00 5.06
CA GLY A 159 5.15 9.83 4.30
C GLY A 159 4.65 11.26 4.06
N THR A 160 4.37 11.59 2.80
CA THR A 160 3.88 12.90 2.33
C THR A 160 2.66 13.36 3.15
N SER A 161 2.64 14.58 3.69
CA SER A 161 1.49 15.07 4.49
C SER A 161 0.27 15.45 3.64
N ILE A 162 -0.92 15.55 4.26
CA ILE A 162 -2.13 16.11 3.62
C ILE A 162 -1.86 17.53 3.13
N ASP A 163 -1.17 18.36 3.91
CA ASP A 163 -0.82 19.73 3.51
C ASP A 163 0.00 19.73 2.20
N THR A 164 1.02 18.86 2.10
CA THR A 164 1.84 18.73 0.88
C THR A 164 1.03 18.16 -0.29
N LEU A 165 0.10 17.23 -0.05
CA LEU A 165 -0.81 16.73 -1.09
C LEU A 165 -1.66 17.88 -1.66
N VAL A 166 -2.24 18.70 -0.79
CA VAL A 166 -3.04 19.87 -1.19
C VAL A 166 -2.19 20.87 -1.96
N GLU A 167 -0.97 21.16 -1.50
CA GLU A 167 -0.01 22.04 -2.20
C GLU A 167 0.29 21.54 -3.61
N LYS A 168 0.43 20.22 -3.78
CA LYS A 168 0.66 19.57 -5.08
C LYS A 168 -0.60 19.44 -5.93
N GLY A 169 -1.74 19.99 -5.50
CA GLY A 169 -2.98 20.03 -6.28
C GLY A 169 -3.91 18.82 -6.09
N TRP A 170 -3.64 17.95 -5.12
CA TRP A 170 -4.54 16.85 -4.80
C TRP A 170 -5.75 17.33 -4.00
N GLY A 171 -6.95 16.95 -4.42
CA GLY A 171 -8.16 17.17 -3.64
C GLY A 171 -8.14 16.35 -2.36
N GLN A 172 -8.14 17.02 -1.20
CA GLN A 172 -8.19 16.40 0.12
C GLN A 172 -9.22 17.08 1.02
N ILE A 173 -9.83 16.31 1.93
CA ILE A 173 -10.46 16.89 3.11
C ILE A 173 -9.31 17.31 4.03
N ASN A 174 -9.12 18.62 4.22
CA ASN A 174 -8.00 19.15 4.99
C ASN A 174 -8.23 18.96 6.51
N VAL A 175 -8.09 17.71 6.95
CA VAL A 175 -8.12 17.29 8.34
C VAL A 175 -6.98 16.30 8.54
N ASN A 176 -5.96 16.73 9.28
CA ASN A 176 -4.76 15.92 9.51
C ASN A 176 -5.05 14.71 10.40
N SER A 177 -4.27 13.64 10.23
CA SER A 177 -4.38 12.41 11.02
C SER A 177 -4.20 12.68 12.51
N SER A 178 -3.33 13.61 12.88
CA SER A 178 -3.12 14.04 14.27
C SER A 178 -4.40 14.57 14.91
N TYR A 179 -5.24 15.29 14.16
CA TYR A 179 -6.53 15.77 14.64
C TYR A 179 -7.51 14.62 14.88
N ILE A 180 -7.63 13.69 13.94
CA ILE A 180 -8.47 12.48 14.10
C ILE A 180 -8.04 11.67 15.34
N PHE A 181 -6.73 11.52 15.54
CA PHE A 181 -6.18 10.80 16.69
C PHE A 181 -6.44 11.53 18.01
N ALA A 182 -6.33 12.86 18.03
CA ALA A 182 -6.66 13.67 19.20
C ALA A 182 -8.16 13.60 19.58
N GLN A 183 -9.06 13.45 18.60
CA GLN A 183 -10.51 13.32 18.82
C GLN A 183 -10.96 11.89 19.18
N SER A 184 -10.07 10.91 19.18
CA SER A 184 -10.41 9.48 19.34
C SER A 184 -9.75 8.83 20.56
N THR A 185 -9.52 9.62 21.60
CA THR A 185 -8.95 9.17 22.89
C THR A 185 -9.87 8.21 23.66
N GLY A 186 -11.17 8.19 23.35
CA GLY A 186 -12.15 7.28 23.96
C GLY A 186 -12.12 5.84 23.43
N LEU A 187 -11.31 5.53 22.41
CA LEU A 187 -11.17 4.18 21.88
C LEU A 187 -10.26 3.31 22.76
N PRO A 188 -10.54 2.00 22.88
CA PRO A 188 -9.90 1.14 23.87
C PRO A 188 -8.42 0.85 23.62
N ARG A 189 -7.97 0.91 22.36
CA ARG A 189 -6.57 0.70 21.99
C ARG A 189 -5.90 2.03 21.70
N GLN A 190 -4.62 2.14 22.03
CA GLN A 190 -3.77 3.23 21.58
C GLN A 190 -3.06 2.82 20.29
N THR A 191 -2.92 3.76 19.37
CA THR A 191 -2.19 3.59 18.11
C THR A 191 -1.16 4.71 18.03
N GLY A 192 0.11 4.35 17.90
CA GLY A 192 1.18 5.33 17.66
C GLY A 192 0.98 6.00 16.30
N LEU A 193 1.13 7.31 16.23
CA LEU A 193 1.11 8.09 14.99
C LEU A 193 2.52 8.60 14.73
N VAL A 194 3.12 8.18 13.62
CA VAL A 194 4.49 8.56 13.24
C VAL A 194 4.48 9.14 11.83
N GLY A 195 4.99 10.34 11.68
CA GLY A 195 5.08 10.98 10.37
C GLY A 195 5.11 12.50 10.49
N PRO A 196 5.40 13.19 9.39
CA PRO A 196 5.79 12.62 8.09
C PRO A 196 7.22 12.03 8.11
N VAL A 197 7.47 10.91 7.41
CA VAL A 197 8.80 10.29 7.27
C VAL A 197 9.22 10.16 5.81
N LEU A 198 10.51 10.35 5.50
CA LEU A 198 11.08 10.19 4.16
C LEU A 198 10.36 11.01 3.06
N THR A 199 9.93 12.23 3.39
CA THR A 199 9.25 13.13 2.45
C THR A 199 10.08 13.43 1.21
N ASN A 200 11.41 13.43 1.34
CA ASN A 200 12.33 13.54 0.20
C ASN A 200 12.17 12.40 -0.83
N GLU A 201 11.69 11.23 -0.41
CA GLU A 201 11.43 10.08 -1.28
C GLU A 201 9.94 9.91 -1.62
N THR A 202 9.01 10.30 -0.74
CA THR A 202 7.58 10.11 -0.98
C THR A 202 6.93 11.25 -1.75
N ASP A 203 7.36 12.49 -1.56
CA ASP A 203 6.70 13.67 -2.14
C ASP A 203 6.75 13.66 -3.67
N VAL A 204 7.79 13.04 -4.26
CA VAL A 204 7.98 12.97 -5.72
C VAL A 204 6.85 12.19 -6.42
N PHE A 205 6.27 11.20 -5.73
CA PHE A 205 5.16 10.39 -6.26
C PHE A 205 3.89 11.21 -6.48
N PHE A 206 3.74 12.30 -5.72
CA PHE A 206 2.54 13.14 -5.75
C PHE A 206 2.73 14.40 -6.61
N SER A 207 3.93 14.62 -7.15
CA SER A 207 4.20 15.74 -8.06
C SER A 207 3.85 15.44 -9.51
N TRP A 208 4.06 14.22 -10.00
CA TRP A 208 4.07 13.95 -11.44
C TRP A 208 2.74 14.24 -12.16
N GLN A 209 1.58 14.17 -11.48
CA GLN A 209 0.30 14.40 -12.16
C GLN A 209 -0.05 15.87 -12.32
N TYR A 210 0.03 16.63 -11.24
CA TYR A 210 -0.54 17.98 -11.17
C TYR A 210 0.53 19.09 -11.17
N VAL A 211 1.81 18.75 -10.97
CA VAL A 211 2.91 19.72 -11.10
C VAL A 211 3.40 19.69 -12.56
N PRO A 212 3.26 20.79 -13.33
CA PRO A 212 3.49 20.78 -14.78
C PRO A 212 4.88 20.31 -15.21
N ASP A 213 5.92 20.76 -14.49
CA ASP A 213 7.33 20.50 -14.83
C ASP A 213 7.91 19.28 -14.11
N ALA A 214 7.10 18.55 -13.32
CA ALA A 214 7.56 17.35 -12.65
C ALA A 214 7.81 16.22 -13.67
N PRO A 215 8.90 15.45 -13.53
CA PRO A 215 9.14 14.31 -14.40
C PRO A 215 8.10 13.22 -14.17
N CYS A 216 7.67 12.56 -15.25
CA CYS A 216 6.88 11.34 -15.12
C CYS A 216 7.76 10.18 -14.63
N PRO A 217 7.18 9.19 -13.93
CA PRO A 217 7.91 8.01 -13.51
C PRO A 217 8.45 7.22 -14.71
N GLN A 218 9.44 6.35 -14.47
CA GLN A 218 10.07 5.57 -15.52
C GLN A 218 9.04 4.70 -16.27
N GLY A 219 9.06 4.75 -17.60
CA GLY A 219 8.08 4.06 -18.46
C GLY A 219 6.81 4.86 -18.74
N CYS A 220 6.77 6.12 -18.32
CA CYS A 220 5.66 7.04 -18.59
C CYS A 220 6.08 8.21 -19.46
N SER A 221 5.09 8.84 -20.09
CA SER A 221 5.23 10.15 -20.73
C SER A 221 4.06 11.05 -20.38
N ARG A 222 4.29 12.37 -20.44
CA ARG A 222 3.23 13.37 -20.21
C ARG A 222 2.40 13.51 -21.48
N ASP A 223 1.11 13.23 -21.37
CA ASP A 223 0.12 13.45 -22.43
C ASP A 223 0.05 14.95 -22.73
N ARG A 224 0.20 15.34 -24.00
CA ARG A 224 0.23 16.75 -24.43
C ARG A 224 -1.12 17.44 -24.33
N ASP A 225 -2.21 16.69 -24.46
CA ASP A 225 -3.57 17.24 -24.48
C ASP A 225 -4.15 17.32 -23.07
N GLN A 226 -3.82 16.32 -22.22
CA GLN A 226 -4.36 16.22 -20.86
C GLN A 226 -3.39 16.68 -19.77
N GLY A 227 -2.11 16.90 -20.11
CA GLY A 227 -1.08 17.34 -19.17
C GLY A 227 -0.79 16.34 -18.05
N SER A 228 -1.26 15.09 -18.14
CA SER A 228 -1.11 14.05 -17.10
C SER A 228 -0.10 12.98 -17.53
N CYS A 229 0.58 12.37 -16.56
CA CYS A 229 1.51 11.28 -16.83
C CYS A 229 0.74 9.97 -17.08
N ARG A 230 1.07 9.31 -18.19
CA ARG A 230 0.47 8.04 -18.63
C ARG A 230 1.55 7.05 -19.06
N PRO A 231 1.28 5.74 -19.06
CA PRO A 231 2.16 4.75 -19.68
C PRO A 231 2.52 5.17 -21.11
N ALA A 232 3.81 5.09 -21.46
CA ALA A 232 4.34 5.44 -22.78
C ALA A 232 3.99 4.42 -23.87
#